data_AF-A0A842R3E2-F1
#
_entry.id   AF-A0A842R3E2-F1
#
_cell.length_a   1.000
_cell.length_b   1.000
_cell.length_c   1.000
_cell.angle_alpha   90.00
_cell.angle_beta   90.00
_cell.angle_gamma   90.00
#
_symmetry.space_group_name_H-M   'P 1'
#
loop_
_entity.id
_entity.type
_entity.pdbx_description
1 polymer ?
#
loop_
_entity_poly.entity_id
_entity_poly.type
_entity_poly.pdbx_seq_one_letter_code
_entity_poly.pdbx_strand_id
1 'polypeptide(L)'
;MDGQHLVALQQAGNSTLLSEYKKINRNIKHGLEFRFWVEAFIPLAAIVVLTIAQEYIAPYYFEKGFDFGDPSCLDKVDDFLLFVQSWIVGIGALEFFLFDLFSWPDIVHYLVTKRLYYDNSIPVIVESLEEGRELPVGYGRPPDYTRKGDELPGFIETLKMAKKLTDNLKNLPKSVADVQSLKDAAGVAKDVKDIHDDVKEFKDEKVSGKGRIAGINGGSGEILDENIEKIKKLKELLDSGIITQEEFEQKKRELLSRV
;
A
#
# COMPACT_ATOMS: atom_id res chain seq x y z
N MET A 1 22.00 -1.69 -11.73
CA MET A 1 22.16 -1.84 -10.27
C MET A 1 23.61 -2.05 -10.01
N ASP A 2 24.24 -1.06 -9.40
CA ASP A 2 25.69 -0.97 -9.40
C ASP A 2 26.19 -1.68 -8.15
N GLY A 3 27.27 -2.47 -8.27
CA GLY A 3 27.76 -3.37 -7.22
C GLY A 3 28.06 -2.69 -5.87
N GLN A 4 28.03 -1.36 -5.81
CA GLN A 4 28.21 -0.53 -4.63
C GLN A 4 27.21 -0.85 -3.50
N HIS A 5 25.94 -1.15 -3.79
CA HIS A 5 24.96 -1.52 -2.76
C HIS A 5 25.30 -2.85 -2.07
N LEU A 6 25.85 -3.80 -2.83
CA LEU A 6 26.27 -5.09 -2.30
C LEU A 6 27.46 -4.93 -1.34
N VAL A 7 28.42 -4.07 -1.71
CA VAL A 7 29.60 -3.75 -0.88
C VAL A 7 29.17 -3.09 0.43
N ALA A 8 28.25 -2.12 0.38
CA ALA A 8 27.74 -1.45 1.58
C ALA A 8 27.00 -2.42 2.52
N LEU A 9 26.18 -3.32 2.00
CA LEU A 9 25.49 -4.35 2.80
C LEU A 9 26.46 -5.36 3.42
N GLN A 10 27.53 -5.70 2.69
CA GLN A 10 28.56 -6.62 3.15
C GLN A 10 29.42 -5.99 4.26
N GLN A 11 29.70 -4.69 4.17
CA GLN A 11 30.38 -3.92 5.23
C GLN A 11 29.51 -3.74 6.48
N ALA A 12 28.18 -3.74 6.35
CA ALA A 12 27.26 -3.65 7.49
C ALA A 12 27.17 -4.93 8.34
N GLY A 13 27.82 -6.02 7.95
CA GLY A 13 27.96 -7.25 8.73
C GLY A 13 26.67 -8.05 8.97
N ASN A 14 25.55 -7.68 8.34
CA ASN A 14 24.28 -8.37 8.54
C ASN A 14 24.04 -9.43 7.45
N SER A 15 24.39 -10.68 7.77
CA SER A 15 24.29 -11.83 6.87
C SER A 15 22.85 -12.13 6.42
N THR A 16 21.85 -11.87 7.26
CA THR A 16 20.43 -12.07 6.95
C THR A 16 19.95 -11.10 5.88
N LEU A 17 20.21 -9.81 6.06
CA LEU A 17 19.86 -8.78 5.08
C LEU A 17 20.58 -9.00 3.74
N LEU A 18 21.84 -9.44 3.78
CA LEU A 18 22.60 -9.76 2.58
C LEU A 18 22.03 -10.98 1.83
N SER A 19 21.51 -12.00 2.55
CA SER A 19 20.93 -13.19 1.92
C SER A 19 19.59 -12.88 1.24
N GLU A 20 18.75 -12.06 1.88
CA GLU A 20 17.49 -11.59 1.29
C GLU A 20 17.73 -10.68 0.08
N TYR A 21 18.68 -9.74 0.17
CA TYR A 21 19.06 -8.91 -0.96
C TYR A 21 19.51 -9.75 -2.15
N LYS A 22 20.35 -10.78 -1.91
CA LYS A 22 20.79 -11.71 -2.96
C LYS A 22 19.62 -12.50 -3.56
N LYS A 23 18.64 -12.90 -2.75
CA LYS A 23 17.43 -13.59 -3.21
C LYS A 23 16.59 -12.69 -4.12
N ILE A 24 16.37 -11.44 -3.71
CA ILE A 24 15.62 -10.45 -4.49
C ILE A 24 16.36 -10.13 -5.79
N ASN A 25 17.66 -9.90 -5.74
CA ASN A 25 18.46 -9.64 -6.93
C ASN A 25 18.42 -10.83 -7.91
N ARG A 26 18.43 -12.05 -7.40
CA ARG A 26 18.27 -13.27 -8.23
C ARG A 26 16.88 -13.33 -8.88
N ASN A 27 15.83 -13.01 -8.13
CA ASN A 27 14.47 -12.94 -8.67
C ASN A 27 14.30 -11.83 -9.72
N ILE A 28 14.92 -10.67 -9.50
CA ILE A 28 14.95 -9.57 -10.49
C ILE A 28 15.69 -10.03 -11.75
N LYS A 29 16.83 -10.72 -11.60
CA LYS A 29 17.57 -11.28 -12.74
C LYS A 29 16.73 -12.29 -13.51
N HIS A 30 16.03 -13.20 -12.83
CA HIS A 30 15.10 -14.12 -13.49
C HIS A 30 13.91 -13.38 -14.14
N GLY A 31 13.43 -12.28 -13.55
CA GLY A 31 12.44 -11.41 -14.17
C GLY A 31 12.94 -10.73 -15.44
N LEU A 32 14.22 -10.34 -15.48
CA LEU A 32 14.88 -9.81 -16.66
C LEU A 32 15.13 -10.88 -17.74
N GLU A 33 15.46 -12.12 -17.35
CA GLU A 33 15.52 -13.25 -18.27
C GLU A 33 14.13 -13.59 -18.82
N PHE A 34 13.09 -13.54 -17.99
CA PHE A 34 11.71 -13.69 -18.41
C PHE A 34 11.28 -12.57 -19.37
N ARG A 35 11.71 -11.32 -19.11
CA ARG A 35 11.54 -10.19 -20.04
C ARG A 35 12.14 -10.50 -21.41
N PHE A 36 13.35 -11.04 -21.47
CA PHE A 36 13.97 -11.44 -22.74
C PHE A 36 13.13 -12.49 -23.47
N TRP A 37 12.57 -13.47 -22.75
CA TRP A 37 11.67 -14.46 -23.34
C TRP A 37 10.37 -13.83 -23.84
N VAL A 38 9.76 -12.91 -23.11
CA VAL A 38 8.55 -12.21 -23.53
C VAL A 38 8.82 -11.35 -24.78
N GLU A 39 9.93 -10.60 -24.78
CA GLU A 39 10.37 -9.78 -25.91
C GLU A 39 10.68 -10.63 -27.16
N ALA A 40 11.18 -11.86 -26.99
CA ALA A 40 11.42 -12.77 -28.12
C ALA A 40 10.15 -13.51 -28.57
N PHE A 41 9.28 -13.89 -27.64
CA PHE A 41 8.13 -14.76 -27.90
C PHE A 41 6.95 -14.01 -28.51
N ILE A 42 6.70 -12.77 -28.08
CA ILE A 42 5.57 -11.98 -28.61
C ILE A 42 5.71 -11.70 -30.12
N PRO A 43 6.87 -11.25 -30.65
CA PRO A 43 7.04 -11.07 -32.10
C PRO A 43 6.91 -12.38 -32.87
N LEU A 44 7.42 -13.47 -32.31
CA LEU A 44 7.32 -14.81 -32.90
C LEU A 44 5.86 -15.27 -32.99
N ALA A 45 5.08 -15.08 -31.92
CA ALA A 45 3.66 -15.37 -31.91
C ALA A 45 2.89 -14.49 -32.91
N ALA A 46 3.23 -13.20 -32.99
CA ALA A 46 2.63 -12.29 -33.97
C ALA A 46 2.91 -12.74 -35.42
N ILE A 47 4.15 -13.15 -35.73
CA ILE A 47 4.52 -13.71 -37.03
C ILE A 47 3.70 -14.97 -37.33
N VAL A 48 3.59 -15.90 -36.38
CA VAL A 48 2.82 -17.14 -36.58
C VAL A 48 1.34 -16.85 -36.84
N VAL A 49 0.73 -15.94 -36.08
CA VAL A 49 -0.67 -15.53 -36.30
C VAL A 49 -0.84 -14.88 -37.67
N LEU A 50 0.09 -14.02 -38.09
CA LEU A 50 0.11 -13.42 -39.42
C LEU A 50 0.21 -14.46 -40.53
N THR A 51 1.12 -15.42 -40.40
CA THR A 51 1.28 -16.50 -41.39
C THR A 51 0.01 -17.36 -41.47
N ILE A 52 -0.59 -17.72 -40.32
CA ILE A 52 -1.82 -18.49 -40.30
C ILE A 52 -2.96 -17.71 -40.97
N ALA A 53 -3.07 -16.41 -40.68
CA ALA A 53 -4.08 -15.56 -41.30
C ALA A 53 -3.90 -15.46 -42.82
N GLN A 54 -2.64 -15.33 -43.29
CA GLN A 54 -2.34 -15.26 -44.72
C GLN A 54 -2.57 -16.58 -45.46
N GLU A 55 -2.17 -17.71 -44.89
CA GLU A 55 -2.23 -19.00 -45.60
C GLU A 55 -3.57 -19.73 -45.44
N TYR A 56 -4.27 -19.57 -44.32
CA TYR A 56 -5.47 -20.36 -44.06
C TYR A 56 -6.74 -19.53 -44.05
N ILE A 57 -6.68 -18.32 -43.50
CA ILE A 57 -7.87 -17.49 -43.36
C ILE A 57 -8.15 -16.77 -44.67
N ALA A 58 -7.15 -16.12 -45.26
CA ALA A 58 -7.34 -15.36 -46.50
C ALA A 58 -7.90 -16.25 -47.64
N PRO A 59 -7.36 -17.44 -47.95
CA PRO A 59 -7.89 -18.27 -49.03
C PRO A 59 -9.31 -18.77 -48.76
N TYR A 60 -9.65 -19.09 -47.51
CA TYR A 60 -11.00 -19.52 -47.14
C TYR A 60 -12.05 -18.42 -47.40
N TYR A 61 -11.71 -17.16 -47.12
CA TYR A 61 -12.59 -16.02 -47.43
C TYR A 61 -12.63 -15.72 -48.94
N PHE A 62 -11.53 -15.92 -49.66
CA PHE A 62 -11.48 -15.83 -51.12
C PHE A 62 -12.35 -16.91 -51.80
N GLU A 63 -12.37 -18.14 -51.28
CA GLU A 63 -13.07 -19.26 -51.91
C GLU A 63 -14.60 -19.26 -51.65
N LYS A 64 -15.07 -18.67 -50.54
CA LYS A 64 -16.49 -18.70 -50.13
C LYS A 64 -17.32 -17.45 -50.39
N GLY A 65 -16.73 -16.32 -50.76
CA GLY A 65 -17.48 -15.05 -50.77
C GLY A 65 -17.07 -14.01 -51.81
N PHE A 66 -16.10 -14.31 -52.67
CA PHE A 66 -15.59 -13.37 -53.66
C PHE A 66 -15.88 -13.87 -55.07
N ASP A 67 -16.99 -13.39 -55.62
CA ASP A 67 -17.23 -13.53 -57.06
C ASP A 67 -16.29 -12.52 -57.75
N PHE A 68 -15.13 -12.98 -58.22
CA PHE A 68 -14.05 -12.14 -58.78
C PHE A 68 -14.47 -11.30 -60.00
N GLY A 69 -15.71 -11.43 -60.47
CA GLY A 69 -16.31 -10.59 -61.50
C GLY A 69 -16.92 -9.28 -60.99
N ASP A 70 -17.16 -9.11 -59.67
CA ASP A 70 -17.76 -7.90 -59.11
C ASP A 70 -16.69 -6.94 -58.55
N PRO A 71 -16.50 -5.74 -59.15
CA PRO A 71 -15.53 -4.76 -58.66
C PRO A 71 -15.80 -4.26 -57.23
N SER A 72 -17.02 -4.41 -56.69
CA SER A 72 -17.34 -4.05 -55.29
C SER A 72 -16.69 -4.97 -54.25
N CYS A 73 -16.07 -6.06 -54.68
CA CYS A 73 -15.37 -6.98 -53.79
C CYS A 73 -13.97 -6.45 -53.41
N LEU A 74 -13.27 -5.74 -54.29
CA LEU A 74 -11.93 -5.19 -54.01
C LEU A 74 -11.92 -4.32 -52.74
N ASP A 75 -12.96 -3.49 -52.55
CA ASP A 75 -13.11 -2.63 -51.37
C ASP A 75 -13.15 -3.44 -50.06
N LYS A 76 -13.71 -4.65 -50.07
CA LYS A 76 -13.79 -5.53 -48.88
C LYS A 76 -12.46 -6.20 -48.54
N VAL A 77 -11.59 -6.42 -49.53
CA VAL A 77 -10.22 -6.93 -49.28
C VAL A 77 -9.38 -5.84 -48.64
N ASP A 78 -9.50 -4.61 -49.15
CA ASP A 78 -8.81 -3.46 -48.59
C ASP A 78 -9.27 -3.19 -47.16
N ASP A 79 -10.57 -3.28 -46.86
CA ASP A 79 -11.11 -3.18 -45.49
C ASP A 79 -10.55 -4.26 -44.55
N PHE A 80 -10.43 -5.50 -45.01
CA PHE A 80 -9.87 -6.59 -44.22
C PHE A 80 -8.36 -6.39 -43.97
N LEU A 81 -7.61 -5.98 -44.99
CA LEU A 81 -6.19 -5.67 -44.84
C LEU A 81 -5.96 -4.47 -43.92
N LEU A 82 -6.80 -3.43 -44.01
CA LEU A 82 -6.82 -2.29 -43.09
C LEU A 82 -7.10 -2.72 -41.66
N PHE A 83 -8.06 -3.64 -41.45
CA PHE A 83 -8.35 -4.19 -40.14
C PHE A 83 -7.14 -4.93 -39.55
N VAL A 84 -6.50 -5.81 -40.32
CA VAL A 84 -5.30 -6.53 -39.88
C VAL A 84 -4.14 -5.57 -39.58
N GLN A 85 -3.89 -4.58 -40.45
CA GLN A 85 -2.88 -3.56 -40.21
C GLN A 85 -3.15 -2.74 -38.94
N SER A 86 -4.40 -2.35 -38.71
CA SER A 86 -4.80 -1.62 -37.51
C SER A 86 -4.55 -2.44 -36.24
N TRP A 87 -4.78 -3.76 -36.28
CA TRP A 87 -4.48 -4.65 -35.16
C TRP A 87 -2.97 -4.76 -34.88
N ILE A 88 -2.16 -4.88 -35.92
CA ILE A 88 -0.69 -4.94 -35.79
C ILE A 88 -0.14 -3.65 -35.18
N VAL A 89 -0.61 -2.50 -35.67
CA VAL A 89 -0.22 -1.19 -35.12
C VAL A 89 -0.69 -1.04 -33.68
N GLY A 90 -1.92 -1.49 -33.37
CA GLY A 90 -2.46 -1.46 -32.01
C GLY A 90 -1.66 -2.31 -31.02
N ILE A 91 -1.28 -3.53 -31.41
CA ILE A 91 -0.44 -4.41 -30.58
C ILE A 91 0.94 -3.81 -30.40
N GLY A 92 1.58 -3.32 -31.46
CA GLY A 92 2.89 -2.68 -31.38
C GLY A 92 2.89 -1.43 -30.49
N ALA A 93 1.82 -0.62 -30.54
CA ALA A 93 1.67 0.53 -29.66
C ALA A 93 1.49 0.13 -28.19
N LEU A 94 0.72 -0.92 -27.92
CA LEU A 94 0.54 -1.45 -26.56
C LEU A 94 1.86 -2.00 -26.00
N GLU A 95 2.62 -2.74 -26.81
CA GLU A 95 3.95 -3.24 -26.45
C GLU A 95 4.90 -2.10 -26.12
N PHE A 96 4.95 -1.05 -26.95
CA PHE A 96 5.77 0.12 -26.70
C PHE A 96 5.37 0.82 -25.39
N PHE A 97 4.07 0.96 -25.12
CA PHE A 97 3.58 1.60 -23.90
C PHE A 97 3.92 0.77 -22.65
N LEU A 98 3.73 -0.55 -22.71
CA LEU A 98 4.12 -1.45 -21.61
C LEU A 98 5.64 -1.43 -21.42
N PHE A 99 6.41 -1.42 -22.50
CA PHE A 99 7.86 -1.31 -22.45
C PHE A 99 8.29 -0.03 -21.73
N ASP A 100 7.71 1.11 -22.07
CA ASP A 100 8.06 2.39 -21.46
C ASP A 100 7.67 2.39 -19.97
N LEU A 101 6.46 1.93 -19.64
CA LEU A 101 5.97 1.81 -18.26
C LEU A 101 6.86 0.92 -17.38
N PHE A 102 7.33 -0.21 -17.90
CA PHE A 102 8.18 -1.14 -17.15
C PHE A 102 9.68 -0.82 -17.24
N SER A 103 10.11 0.03 -18.17
CA SER A 103 11.50 0.47 -18.29
C SER A 103 11.83 1.66 -17.41
N TRP A 104 10.83 2.32 -16.83
CA TRP A 104 11.05 3.42 -15.89
C TRP A 104 11.68 2.89 -14.60
N PRO A 105 12.95 3.24 -14.32
CA PRO A 105 13.67 2.76 -13.15
C PRO A 105 12.93 3.07 -11.85
N ASP A 106 12.23 4.20 -11.81
CA ASP A 106 11.50 4.68 -10.64
C ASP A 106 10.27 3.82 -10.34
N ILE A 107 9.56 3.31 -11.36
CA ILE A 107 8.40 2.42 -11.15
C ILE A 107 8.88 1.08 -10.62
N VAL A 108 9.94 0.52 -11.20
CA VAL A 108 10.54 -0.73 -10.73
C VAL A 108 11.08 -0.55 -9.31
N HIS A 109 11.79 0.55 -9.06
CA HIS A 109 12.31 0.87 -7.74
C HIS A 109 11.19 1.03 -6.73
N TYR A 110 10.13 1.79 -7.05
CA TYR A 110 8.95 1.96 -6.21
C TYR A 110 8.28 0.62 -5.87
N LEU A 111 8.05 -0.25 -6.87
CA LEU A 111 7.43 -1.55 -6.67
C LEU A 111 8.30 -2.48 -5.81
N VAL A 112 9.62 -2.48 -6.03
CA VAL A 112 10.58 -3.27 -5.25
C VAL A 112 10.66 -2.76 -3.82
N THR A 113 10.75 -1.46 -3.62
CA THR A 113 10.82 -0.81 -2.30
C THR A 113 9.53 -1.02 -1.52
N LYS A 114 8.37 -0.87 -2.17
CA LYS A 114 7.06 -1.14 -1.58
C LYS A 114 6.96 -2.60 -1.16
N ARG A 115 7.33 -3.54 -2.03
CA ARG A 115 7.31 -4.97 -1.71
C ARG A 115 8.26 -5.33 -0.57
N LEU A 116 9.47 -4.79 -0.58
CA LEU A 116 10.45 -4.96 0.50
C LEU A 116 9.94 -4.43 1.84
N TYR A 117 9.28 -3.28 1.84
CA TYR A 117 8.66 -2.72 3.03
C TYR A 117 7.57 -3.65 3.56
N TYR A 118 6.62 -4.05 2.71
CA TYR A 118 5.50 -4.92 3.12
C TYR A 118 5.95 -6.32 3.55
N ASP A 119 6.82 -6.97 2.78
CA ASP A 119 7.29 -8.33 3.07
C ASP A 119 8.05 -8.38 4.41
N ASN A 120 8.71 -7.28 4.81
CA ASN A 120 9.39 -7.20 6.11
C ASN A 120 8.51 -6.68 7.25
N SER A 121 7.56 -5.77 6.98
CA SER A 121 6.71 -5.20 8.02
C SER A 121 5.55 -6.12 8.41
N ILE A 122 4.99 -6.87 7.47
CA ILE A 122 3.82 -7.72 7.70
C ILE A 122 4.07 -8.79 8.77
N PRO A 123 5.17 -9.58 8.74
CA PRO A 123 5.40 -10.60 9.76
C PRO A 123 5.51 -10.00 11.17
N VAL A 124 6.16 -8.84 11.31
CA VAL A 124 6.34 -8.17 12.60
C VAL A 124 5.03 -7.57 13.11
N ILE A 125 4.19 -7.07 12.20
CA ILE A 125 2.83 -6.60 12.50
C ILE A 125 1.98 -7.78 13.00
N VAL A 126 2.00 -8.92 12.31
CA VAL A 126 1.26 -10.13 12.69
C VAL A 126 1.74 -10.65 14.05
N GLU A 127 3.05 -10.79 14.26
CA GLU A 127 3.63 -11.22 15.54
C GLU A 127 3.26 -10.26 16.69
N SER A 128 3.25 -8.95 16.43
CA SER A 128 2.84 -7.96 17.43
C SER A 128 1.36 -8.04 17.77
N LEU A 129 0.49 -8.32 16.80
CA LEU A 129 -0.93 -8.52 17.04
C LEU A 129 -1.21 -9.82 17.80
N GLU A 130 -0.51 -10.91 17.48
CA GLU A 130 -0.63 -12.19 18.19
C GLU A 130 -0.15 -12.09 19.65
N GLU A 131 0.87 -11.26 19.91
CA GLU A 131 1.35 -10.95 21.27
C GLU A 131 0.51 -9.90 22.01
N GLY A 132 -0.55 -9.34 21.39
CA GLY A 132 -1.40 -8.32 22.01
C GLY A 132 -0.70 -6.96 22.20
N ARG A 133 0.35 -6.67 21.44
CA ARG A 133 1.03 -5.36 21.44
C ARG A 133 0.18 -4.32 20.70
N GLU A 134 0.00 -3.15 21.31
CA GLU A 134 -0.60 -2.01 20.61
C GLU A 134 0.36 -1.50 19.52
N LEU A 135 -0.10 -1.52 18.27
CA LEU A 135 0.66 -0.96 17.16
C LEU A 135 0.42 0.56 17.10
N PRO A 136 1.48 1.38 17.05
CA PRO A 136 1.30 2.81 16.86
C PRO A 136 0.61 3.08 15.52
N VAL A 137 -0.39 3.95 15.51
CA VAL A 137 -1.28 4.23 14.36
C VAL A 137 -0.52 4.66 13.09
N GLY A 138 0.73 5.10 13.22
CA GLY A 138 1.62 5.45 12.11
C GLY A 138 2.14 4.27 11.27
N TYR A 139 2.02 3.02 11.72
CA TYR A 139 2.63 1.85 11.05
C TYR A 139 1.80 1.31 9.87
N GLY A 140 0.54 1.74 9.74
CA GLY A 140 -0.37 1.27 8.68
C GLY A 140 -0.22 1.98 7.34
N ARG A 141 0.52 3.09 7.26
CA ARG A 141 0.71 3.82 6.00
C ARG A 141 2.18 3.78 5.58
N PRO A 142 2.50 3.23 4.40
CA PRO A 142 3.84 3.41 3.83
C PRO A 142 4.12 4.91 3.70
N PRO A 143 5.38 5.35 3.81
CA PRO A 143 5.72 6.75 3.58
C PRO A 143 5.23 7.16 2.18
N ASP A 144 4.54 8.30 2.12
CA ASP A 144 3.94 8.80 0.88
C ASP A 144 4.97 9.64 0.11
N TYR A 145 5.73 9.00 -0.77
CA TYR A 145 6.74 9.65 -1.60
C TYR A 145 6.16 10.34 -2.84
N THR A 146 4.84 10.52 -2.95
CA THR A 146 4.22 11.19 -4.11
C THR A 146 4.21 12.71 -3.99
N ARG A 147 4.61 13.27 -2.84
CA ARG A 147 4.68 14.72 -2.64
C ARG A 147 5.89 15.32 -3.36
N LYS A 148 5.62 16.38 -4.12
CA LYS A 148 6.62 17.11 -4.90
C LYS A 148 7.65 17.75 -3.96
N GLY A 149 8.89 17.25 -3.97
CA GLY A 149 9.98 17.72 -3.11
C GLY A 149 10.49 16.68 -2.10
N ASP A 150 9.78 15.56 -1.93
CA ASP A 150 10.30 14.43 -1.16
C ASP A 150 11.21 13.60 -2.06
N GLU A 151 12.52 13.62 -1.79
CA GLU A 151 13.44 12.69 -2.42
C GLU A 151 13.15 11.28 -1.90
N LEU A 152 12.98 10.33 -2.83
CA LEU A 152 12.88 8.91 -2.47
C LEU A 152 14.15 8.55 -1.68
N PRO A 153 14.03 8.14 -0.41
CA PRO A 153 15.18 7.77 0.38
C PRO A 153 15.91 6.66 -0.36
N GLY A 154 17.23 6.76 -0.43
CA GLY A 154 18.02 5.78 -1.16
C GLY A 154 17.69 4.38 -0.65
N PHE A 155 17.84 3.37 -1.50
CA PHE A 155 17.56 1.96 -1.14
C PHE A 155 18.12 1.57 0.24
N ILE A 156 19.33 2.03 0.55
CA ILE A 156 20.02 1.81 1.82
C ILE A 156 19.32 2.50 2.99
N GLU A 157 18.83 3.73 2.82
CA GLU A 157 18.08 4.45 3.85
C GLU A 157 16.73 3.79 4.12
N THR A 158 16.05 3.31 3.09
CA THR A 158 14.80 2.56 3.26
C THR A 158 15.04 1.27 4.05
N LEU A 159 16.13 0.54 3.76
CA LEU A 159 16.53 -0.62 4.56
C LEU A 159 16.89 -0.26 6.01
N LYS A 160 17.57 0.87 6.24
CA LYS A 160 17.88 1.36 7.59
C LYS A 160 16.61 1.72 8.36
N MET A 161 15.64 2.37 7.71
CA MET A 161 14.34 2.69 8.32
C MET A 161 13.58 1.42 8.67
N ALA A 162 13.49 0.46 7.74
CA ALA A 162 12.85 -0.83 7.99
C ALA A 162 13.51 -1.57 9.16
N LYS A 163 14.85 -1.60 9.23
CA LYS A 163 15.57 -2.21 10.37
C LYS A 163 15.27 -1.49 11.69
N LYS A 164 15.33 -0.15 11.71
CA LYS A 164 15.00 0.64 12.90
C LYS A 164 13.56 0.38 13.36
N LEU A 165 12.64 0.22 12.41
CA LEU A 165 11.25 -0.14 12.67
C LEU A 165 11.16 -1.52 13.35
N THR A 166 11.83 -2.54 12.80
CA THR A 166 11.88 -3.88 13.37
C THR A 166 12.50 -3.89 14.77
N ASP A 167 13.60 -3.16 14.97
CA ASP A 167 14.27 -3.06 16.27
C ASP A 167 13.38 -2.36 17.30
N ASN A 168 12.67 -1.29 16.91
CA ASN A 168 11.69 -0.63 17.77
C ASN A 168 10.53 -1.56 18.15
N LEU A 169 10.01 -2.34 17.18
CA LEU A 169 8.93 -3.31 17.42
C LEU A 169 9.36 -4.46 18.34
N LYS A 170 10.60 -4.95 18.21
CA LYS A 170 11.14 -5.98 19.10
C LYS A 170 11.36 -5.50 20.53
N ASN A 171 11.68 -4.21 20.69
CA ASN A 171 11.93 -3.59 21.98
C ASN A 171 10.67 -3.01 22.63
N LEU A 172 9.50 -3.10 21.97
CA LEU A 172 8.24 -2.75 22.62
C LEU A 172 7.98 -3.72 23.78
N PRO A 173 7.63 -3.20 24.98
CA PRO A 173 7.35 -4.04 26.13
C PRO A 173 6.27 -5.06 25.80
N LYS A 174 6.52 -6.32 26.17
CA LYS A 174 5.76 -7.48 25.67
C LYS A 174 4.37 -7.64 26.29
N SER A 175 3.94 -6.76 27.18
CA SER A 175 2.57 -6.83 27.70
C SER A 175 2.15 -5.55 28.42
N VAL A 176 0.83 -5.38 28.50
CA VAL A 176 0.16 -4.49 29.45
C VAL A 176 0.58 -4.81 30.91
N ALA A 177 1.09 -6.01 31.20
CA ALA A 177 1.59 -6.38 32.53
C ALA A 177 2.96 -5.73 32.87
N ASP A 178 3.78 -5.40 31.87
CA ASP A 178 5.01 -4.61 32.09
C ASP A 178 4.71 -3.11 32.28
N VAL A 179 3.61 -2.63 31.69
CA VAL A 179 3.09 -1.29 31.97
C VAL A 179 2.47 -1.23 33.37
N GLN A 180 1.85 -2.32 33.83
CA GLN A 180 1.32 -2.45 35.19
C GLN A 180 2.44 -2.50 36.25
N SER A 181 3.55 -3.19 35.99
CA SER A 181 4.70 -3.20 36.90
C SER A 181 5.47 -1.86 36.91
N LEU A 182 5.47 -1.11 35.80
CA LEU A 182 5.91 0.28 35.76
C LEU A 182 4.94 1.24 36.49
N LYS A 183 3.64 0.97 36.47
CA LYS A 183 2.60 1.67 37.25
C LYS A 183 2.73 1.40 38.74
N ASP A 184 3.22 0.22 39.12
CA ASP A 184 3.52 -0.13 40.52
C ASP A 184 4.88 0.45 40.99
N ALA A 185 5.82 0.70 40.07
CA ALA A 185 7.13 1.29 40.37
C ALA A 185 7.14 2.83 40.41
N ALA A 186 6.27 3.49 39.63
CA ALA A 186 6.04 4.92 39.72
C ALA A 186 4.89 5.17 40.70
N GLY A 187 5.21 5.51 41.96
CA GLY A 187 4.28 5.62 43.10
C GLY A 187 3.02 6.49 42.92
N VAL A 188 2.08 6.02 42.11
CA VAL A 188 0.72 6.55 41.89
C VAL A 188 -0.28 5.52 42.44
N ALA A 189 0.08 4.87 43.56
CA ALA A 189 -0.72 3.81 44.17
C ALA A 189 -1.87 4.34 45.05
N LYS A 190 -1.94 5.65 45.29
CA LYS A 190 -2.93 6.21 46.23
C LYS A 190 -4.27 6.57 45.58
N ASP A 191 -4.28 7.02 44.32
CA ASP A 191 -5.51 7.52 43.67
C ASP A 191 -6.23 6.45 42.81
N VAL A 192 -5.58 5.32 42.51
CA VAL A 192 -6.17 4.24 41.69
C VAL A 192 -7.01 3.28 42.55
N LYS A 193 -6.78 3.23 43.86
CA LYS A 193 -7.55 2.37 44.78
C LYS A 193 -8.99 2.87 44.90
N ASP A 194 -9.18 4.18 44.95
CA ASP A 194 -10.51 4.80 45.03
C ASP A 194 -11.32 4.51 43.76
N ILE A 195 -10.69 4.56 42.59
CA ILE A 195 -11.35 4.23 41.31
C ILE A 195 -11.75 2.75 41.23
N HIS A 196 -10.96 1.83 41.81
CA HIS A 196 -11.31 0.41 41.80
C HIS A 196 -12.51 0.13 42.71
N ASP A 197 -12.58 0.76 43.87
CA ASP A 197 -13.69 0.58 44.81
C ASP A 197 -14.99 1.18 44.22
N ASP A 198 -14.91 2.35 43.56
CA ASP A 198 -16.04 2.97 42.84
C ASP A 198 -16.54 2.10 41.66
N VAL A 199 -15.64 1.47 40.90
CA VAL A 199 -16.01 0.58 39.78
C VAL A 199 -16.65 -0.72 40.26
N LYS A 200 -16.31 -1.17 41.48
CA LYS A 200 -16.90 -2.37 42.09
C LYS A 200 -18.32 -2.08 42.59
N GLU A 201 -18.53 -0.92 43.20
CA GLU A 201 -19.86 -0.43 43.59
C GLU A 201 -20.79 -0.26 42.37
N PHE A 202 -20.26 0.24 41.24
CA PHE A 202 -21.02 0.38 39.99
C PHE A 202 -21.44 -0.95 39.35
N LYS A 203 -20.70 -2.04 39.60
CA LYS A 203 -21.00 -3.36 39.03
C LYS A 203 -22.08 -4.11 39.81
N ASP A 204 -22.23 -3.82 41.09
CA ASP A 204 -23.20 -4.49 41.95
C ASP A 204 -24.59 -3.80 41.92
N GLU A 205 -24.71 -2.59 41.36
CA GLU A 205 -25.96 -1.80 41.37
C GLU A 205 -26.89 -1.97 40.14
N LYS A 206 -26.56 -2.78 39.12
CA LYS A 206 -27.49 -2.97 37.96
C LYS A 206 -27.65 -4.42 37.49
N VAL A 207 -28.39 -5.20 38.28
CA VAL A 207 -29.18 -6.34 37.77
C VAL A 207 -30.65 -6.19 38.19
N SER A 208 -31.31 -5.14 37.70
CA SER A 208 -32.78 -5.10 37.60
C SER A 208 -33.20 -3.94 36.70
N GLY A 209 -33.59 -4.22 35.46
CA GLY A 209 -33.95 -3.16 34.53
C GLY A 209 -34.24 -3.63 33.11
N LYS A 210 -35.29 -4.44 32.97
CA LYS A 210 -35.91 -4.85 31.72
C LYS A 210 -36.31 -3.62 30.89
N GLY A 211 -35.59 -3.34 29.79
CA GLY A 211 -35.85 -2.19 28.90
C GLY A 211 -35.62 -2.55 27.43
N ARG A 212 -36.64 -2.32 26.61
CA ARG A 212 -36.76 -2.65 25.18
C ARG A 212 -35.64 -2.03 24.34
N ILE A 213 -35.06 -2.83 23.45
CA ILE A 213 -34.27 -2.33 22.31
C ILE A 213 -35.28 -1.83 21.26
N ALA A 214 -35.47 -0.50 21.23
CA ALA A 214 -36.04 0.21 20.09
C ALA A 214 -34.88 0.76 19.26
N GLY A 215 -34.93 0.54 17.94
CA GLY A 215 -33.86 0.89 17.01
C GLY A 215 -33.52 2.37 17.01
N ILE A 216 -32.22 2.65 16.99
CA ILE A 216 -31.66 3.98 16.67
C ILE A 216 -31.09 3.88 15.26
N ASN A 217 -31.90 4.33 14.30
CA ASN A 217 -31.44 4.73 12.97
C ASN A 217 -30.87 6.15 13.06
N GLY A 218 -29.70 6.37 12.44
CA GLY A 218 -29.26 7.59 11.77
C GLY A 218 -29.20 8.90 12.59
N GLY A 219 -28.01 9.30 13.03
CA GLY A 219 -27.78 10.66 13.54
C GLY A 219 -26.38 10.98 14.09
N SER A 220 -25.54 9.99 14.39
CA SER A 220 -24.24 10.26 15.04
C SER A 220 -23.11 10.71 14.11
N GLY A 221 -23.25 10.54 12.79
CA GLY A 221 -22.23 10.93 11.81
C GLY A 221 -22.09 12.44 11.64
N GLU A 222 -23.22 13.17 11.54
CA GLU A 222 -23.19 14.62 11.30
C GLU A 222 -22.63 15.41 12.50
N ILE A 223 -22.92 14.98 13.73
CA ILE A 223 -22.42 15.64 14.95
C ILE A 223 -20.89 15.48 15.08
N LEU A 224 -20.35 14.32 14.68
CA LEU A 224 -18.91 14.06 14.66
C LEU A 224 -18.20 14.92 13.62
N ASP A 225 -18.77 15.01 12.41
CA ASP A 225 -18.18 15.80 11.32
C ASP A 225 -18.17 17.29 11.66
N GLU A 226 -19.25 17.83 12.24
CA GLU A 226 -19.30 19.22 12.71
C GLU A 226 -18.27 19.53 13.81
N ASN A 227 -18.03 18.58 14.72
CA ASN A 227 -17.06 18.76 15.80
C ASN A 227 -15.61 18.73 15.28
N ILE A 228 -15.33 17.93 14.24
CA ILE A 228 -14.02 17.89 13.59
C ILE A 228 -13.71 19.23 12.89
N GLU A 229 -14.70 19.84 12.24
CA GLU A 229 -14.52 21.18 11.63
C GLU A 229 -14.25 22.27 12.67
N LYS A 230 -14.95 22.23 13.81
CA LYS A 230 -14.73 23.18 14.92
C LYS A 230 -13.32 23.04 15.52
N ILE A 231 -12.79 21.81 15.62
CA ILE A 231 -11.42 21.56 16.10
C ILE A 231 -10.36 22.10 15.11
N LYS A 232 -10.59 21.99 13.79
CA LYS A 232 -9.68 22.57 12.79
C LYS A 232 -9.58 24.09 12.92
N LYS A 233 -10.72 24.79 13.07
CA LYS A 233 -10.74 26.25 13.26
C LYS A 233 -10.03 26.68 14.55
N LEU A 234 -10.20 25.91 15.63
CA LEU A 234 -9.47 26.17 16.88
C LEU A 234 -7.95 26.03 16.70
N LYS A 235 -7.49 25.10 15.86
CA LYS A 235 -6.07 24.94 15.55
C LYS A 235 -5.53 26.12 14.74
N GLU A 236 -6.29 26.61 13.76
CA GLU A 236 -5.90 27.81 13.00
C GLU A 236 -5.79 29.05 13.91
N LEU A 237 -6.69 29.20 14.88
CA LEU A 237 -6.62 30.28 15.87
C LEU A 237 -5.39 30.17 16.78
N LEU A 238 -5.01 28.94 17.17
CA LEU A 238 -3.79 28.69 17.93
C LEU A 238 -2.54 29.01 17.09
N ASP A 239 -2.51 28.55 15.84
CA ASP A 239 -1.39 28.78 14.92
C ASP A 239 -1.22 30.27 14.58
N SER A 240 -2.32 31.04 14.58
CA SER A 240 -2.31 32.50 14.44
C SER A 240 -1.97 33.27 15.73
N GLY A 241 -1.79 32.57 16.86
CA GLY A 241 -1.48 33.18 18.16
C GLY A 241 -2.63 33.96 18.80
N ILE A 242 -3.87 33.77 18.31
CA ILE A 242 -5.06 34.45 18.84
C ILE A 242 -5.52 33.83 20.16
N ILE A 243 -5.35 32.51 20.32
CA ILE A 243 -5.65 31.77 21.54
C ILE A 243 -4.40 31.11 22.09
N THR A 244 -4.36 30.88 23.41
CA THR A 244 -3.26 30.15 24.04
C THR A 244 -3.46 28.63 23.96
N GLN A 245 -2.39 27.87 24.18
CA GLN A 245 -2.44 26.40 24.21
C GLN A 245 -3.44 25.87 25.25
N GLU A 246 -3.57 26.57 26.38
CA GLU A 246 -4.48 26.21 27.47
C GLU A 246 -5.95 26.39 27.07
N GLU A 247 -6.27 27.49 26.38
CA GLU A 247 -7.61 27.76 25.85
C GLU A 247 -8.00 26.77 24.75
N PHE A 248 -7.04 26.37 23.90
CA PHE A 248 -7.24 25.34 22.88
C PHE A 248 -7.62 23.99 23.50
N GLU A 249 -6.84 23.52 24.48
CA GLU A 249 -7.09 22.23 25.14
C GLU A 249 -8.37 22.21 26.00
N GLN A 250 -8.78 23.36 26.54
CA GLN A 250 -10.07 23.50 27.24
C GLN A 250 -11.24 23.34 26.27
N LYS A 251 -11.24 24.06 25.14
CA LYS A 251 -12.33 24.00 24.15
C LYS A 251 -12.38 22.67 23.39
N LYS A 252 -11.22 22.07 23.11
CA LYS A 252 -11.15 20.74 22.49
C LYS A 252 -11.79 19.67 23.38
N ARG A 253 -11.55 19.72 24.70
CA ARG A 253 -12.20 18.81 25.67
C ARG A 253 -13.70 19.03 25.74
N GLU A 254 -14.17 20.27 25.73
CA GLU A 254 -15.61 20.56 25.72
C GLU A 254 -16.30 19.97 24.48
N LEU A 255 -15.71 20.13 23.29
CA LEU A 255 -16.27 19.60 22.03
C LEU A 255 -16.30 18.07 21.97
N LEU A 256 -15.28 17.40 22.54
CA LEU A 256 -15.22 15.94 22.59
C LEU A 256 -16.12 15.34 23.67
N SER A 257 -16.44 16.10 24.73
CA SER A 257 -17.33 15.65 25.80
C SER A 257 -18.82 15.68 25.45
N ARG A 258 -19.19 16.34 24.34
CA ARG A 258 -20.58 16.41 23.85
C ARG A 258 -20.96 15.29 22.87
N VAL A 259 -20.06 14.34 22.63
CA VAL A 259 -20.26 13.13 21.81
C VAL A 259 -20.51 11.96 22.74
#